data_AF-A0A944WPT8-F1
#
_entry.id   AF-A0A944WPT8-F1
#
_cell.length_a   1.000
_cell.length_b   1.000
_cell.length_c   1.000
_cell.angle_alpha   90.00
_cell.angle_beta   90.00
_cell.angle_gamma   90.00
#
_symmetry.space_group_name_H-M   'P 1'
#
loop_
_entity.id
_entity.type
_entity.pdbx_description
1 polymer ?
#
loop_
_entity_poly.entity_id
_entity_poly.type
_entity_poly.pdbx_seq_one_letter_code
_entity_poly.pdbx_strand_id
1 'polypeptide(L)'
;MIGDLRAANTNYDQNIAFVYVDWDAHARSPVSQNLRISRQSTLVMLNQQGEVGRVVAQTSQGIIKQLLDKAPPRAKNAASCS
;
A
#
# COMPACT_ATOMS: atom_id res chain seq x y z
N MET A 1 -1.34 -9.43 -12.14
CA MET A 1 -1.63 -7.98 -12.16
C MET A 1 -0.70 -7.15 -11.26
N ILE A 2 -0.83 -7.18 -9.91
CA ILE A 2 0.11 -6.41 -9.05
C ILE A 2 1.52 -7.02 -9.06
N GLY A 3 1.61 -8.36 -9.17
CA GLY A 3 2.88 -9.06 -9.36
C GLY A 3 3.60 -8.61 -10.63
N ASP A 4 2.87 -8.45 -11.74
CA ASP A 4 3.45 -8.04 -13.02
C ASP A 4 4.00 -6.61 -12.96
N LEU A 5 3.31 -5.69 -12.27
CA LEU A 5 3.79 -4.32 -12.04
C LEU A 5 5.07 -4.30 -11.20
N ARG A 6 5.17 -5.16 -10.19
CA ARG A 6 6.36 -5.29 -9.33
C ARG A 6 7.52 -5.92 -10.08
N ALA A 7 7.26 -6.96 -10.87
CA ALA A 7 8.26 -7.62 -11.72
C ALA A 7 8.82 -6.68 -12.79
N ALA A 8 7.98 -5.82 -13.38
CA ALA A 8 8.39 -4.84 -14.37
C ALA A 8 9.19 -3.66 -13.78
N ASN A 9 9.10 -3.41 -12.47
CA ASN A 9 9.81 -2.32 -11.82
C ASN A 9 10.23 -2.69 -10.39
N THR A 10 11.48 -3.13 -10.26
CA THR A 10 12.09 -3.53 -8.98
C THR A 10 12.17 -2.38 -7.97
N ASN A 11 12.07 -1.12 -8.42
CA ASN A 11 12.10 0.05 -7.55
C ASN A 11 10.89 0.09 -6.59
N TYR A 12 9.75 -0.49 -6.99
CA TYR A 12 8.60 -0.61 -6.10
C TYR A 12 8.92 -1.51 -4.91
N ASP A 13 9.57 -2.65 -5.12
CA ASP A 13 9.92 -3.57 -4.03
C ASP A 13 11.03 -3.02 -3.12
N GLN A 14 11.87 -2.13 -3.64
CA GLN A 14 12.87 -1.44 -2.83
C GLN A 14 12.26 -0.37 -1.92
N ASN A 15 11.22 0.32 -2.41
CA ASN A 15 10.64 1.47 -1.72
C ASN A 15 9.37 1.19 -0.93
N ILE A 16 8.60 0.19 -1.33
CA ILE A 16 7.27 -0.08 -0.82
C ILE A 16 7.26 -1.45 -0.13
N ALA A 17 6.79 -1.49 1.12
CA ALA A 17 6.46 -2.74 1.77
C ALA A 17 5.02 -3.13 1.40
N PHE A 18 4.84 -4.31 0.78
CA PHE A 18 3.53 -4.83 0.42
C PHE A 18 3.01 -5.75 1.54
N VAL A 19 1.91 -5.33 2.17
CA VAL A 19 1.21 -6.12 3.19
C VAL A 19 -0.12 -6.58 2.61
N TYR A 20 -0.34 -7.89 2.60
CA TYR A 20 -1.61 -8.50 2.22
C TYR A 20 -2.40 -8.80 3.48
N VAL A 21 -3.57 -8.20 3.60
CA VAL A 21 -4.49 -8.43 4.72
C VAL A 21 -5.72 -9.13 4.17
N ASP A 22 -6.05 -10.27 4.76
CA ASP A 22 -7.33 -10.93 4.54
C ASP A 22 -8.42 -10.15 5.29
N TRP A 23 -9.21 -9.39 4.54
CA TRP A 23 -10.27 -8.56 5.08
C TRP A 23 -11.47 -9.38 5.58
N ASP A 24 -11.67 -10.59 5.09
CA ASP A 24 -12.76 -11.46 5.53
C ASP A 24 -12.46 -12.03 6.91
N ALA A 25 -11.20 -12.38 7.16
CA ALA A 25 -10.73 -12.80 8.48
C ALA A 25 -10.65 -11.63 9.48
N HIS A 26 -10.33 -10.42 9.03
CA HIS A 26 -9.97 -9.30 9.90
C HIS A 26 -10.94 -8.10 9.88
N ALA A 27 -12.15 -8.24 9.33
CA ALA A 27 -13.13 -7.14 9.19
C ALA A 27 -13.42 -6.35 10.48
N ARG A 28 -13.29 -6.99 11.65
CA ARG A 28 -13.51 -6.37 12.97
C ARG A 28 -12.23 -5.91 13.67
N SER A 29 -11.07 -6.05 13.03
CA SER A 29 -9.79 -5.65 13.61
C SER A 29 -9.66 -4.13 13.73
N PRO A 30 -8.84 -3.63 14.67
CA PRO A 30 -8.55 -2.20 14.80
C PRO A 30 -8.02 -1.58 13.50
N VAL A 31 -7.26 -2.34 12.70
CA VAL A 31 -6.76 -1.90 11.39
C VAL A 31 -7.91 -1.58 10.43
N SER A 32 -8.90 -2.48 10.32
CA SER A 32 -10.06 -2.28 9.44
C SER A 32 -10.94 -1.10 9.89
N GLN A 33 -11.12 -0.94 11.20
CA GLN A 33 -11.90 0.15 11.78
C GLN A 33 -11.20 1.51 11.60
N ASN A 34 -9.91 1.59 11.91
CA ASN A 34 -9.13 2.83 11.81
C ASN A 34 -9.01 3.31 10.36
N LEU A 35 -8.89 2.38 9.40
CA LEU A 35 -8.80 2.71 7.96
C LEU A 35 -10.17 2.87 7.28
N ARG A 36 -11.28 2.62 8.01
CA ARG A 36 -12.67 2.66 7.51
C ARG A 36 -12.87 1.80 6.26
N ILE A 37 -12.31 0.60 6.23
CA ILE A 37 -12.37 -0.29 5.07
C ILE A 37 -13.69 -1.07 5.11
N SER A 38 -14.65 -0.66 4.27
CA SER A 38 -15.97 -1.31 4.17
C SER A 38 -16.09 -2.32 3.03
N ARG A 39 -15.08 -2.42 2.14
CA ARG A 39 -15.12 -3.29 0.95
C ARG A 39 -13.77 -3.98 0.72
N GLN A 40 -13.82 -5.27 0.39
CA GLN A 40 -12.70 -6.22 0.30
C GLN A 40 -11.58 -5.85 -0.69
N SER A 41 -11.86 -4.99 -1.68
CA SER A 41 -10.89 -4.60 -2.72
C SER A 41 -10.33 -3.19 -2.49
N THR A 42 -9.78 -2.94 -1.31
CA THR A 42 -9.19 -1.64 -0.97
C THR A 42 -7.67 -1.75 -0.87
N LEU A 43 -6.95 -0.94 -1.65
CA LEU A 43 -5.50 -0.80 -1.55
C LEU A 43 -5.20 0.58 -0.96
N VAL A 44 -4.48 0.63 0.16
CA VAL A 44 -4.11 1.87 0.84
C VAL A 44 -2.59 1.96 0.88
N MET A 45 -2.04 3.09 0.44
CA MET A 45 -0.63 3.41 0.59
C MET A 45 -0.44 4.34 1.79
N LEU A 46 0.43 3.95 2.70
CA LEU A 46 0.76 4.70 3.90
C LEU A 46 2.24 5.10 3.87
N ASN A 47 2.56 6.28 4.39
CA ASN A 47 3.91 6.74 4.71
C ASN A 47 3.98 7.16 6.20
N GLN A 48 5.10 7.74 6.63
CA GLN A 48 5.30 8.19 8.01
C GLN A 48 4.34 9.30 8.47
N GLN A 49 3.79 10.07 7.53
CA GLN A 49 2.87 11.19 7.78
C GLN A 49 1.39 10.77 7.68
N GLY A 50 1.10 9.54 7.23
CA GLY A 50 -0.26 9.02 7.10
C GLY A 50 -0.55 8.43 5.72
N GLU A 51 -1.78 8.59 5.25
CA GLU A 51 -2.23 8.04 3.97
C GLU A 51 -1.75 8.88 2.78
N VAL A 52 -1.03 8.24 1.87
CA VAL A 52 -0.59 8.82 0.58
C VAL A 52 -1.70 8.75 -0.46
N GLY A 53 -2.50 7.67 -0.41
CA GLY A 53 -3.67 7.51 -1.23
C GLY A 53 -4.29 6.11 -1.12
N ARG A 54 -5.49 5.97 -1.66
CA ARG A 54 -6.20 4.68 -1.72
C ARG A 54 -6.86 4.45 -3.07
N VAL A 55 -7.06 3.17 -3.37
CA VAL A 55 -7.86 2.68 -4.49
C VAL A 55 -8.93 1.76 -3.90
N VAL A 56 -10.20 2.04 -4.19
CA VAL A 56 -11.35 1.28 -3.65
C VAL A 56 -12.11 0.64 -4.80
N ALA A 57 -12.29 -0.68 -4.75
CA ALA A 57 -13.08 -1.46 -5.71
C ALA A 57 -12.64 -1.28 -7.18
N GLN A 58 -11.40 -0.88 -7.42
CA GLN A 58 -10.83 -0.69 -8.75
C GLN A 58 -9.58 -1.55 -8.90
N THR A 59 -9.53 -2.32 -9.98
CA THR A 59 -8.47 -3.27 -10.30
C THR A 59 -7.88 -2.99 -11.69
N SER A 60 -7.94 -1.73 -12.17
CA SER A 60 -7.29 -1.39 -13.43
C SER A 60 -5.78 -1.17 -13.21
N GLN A 61 -4.97 -1.70 -14.13
CA GLN A 61 -3.51 -1.69 -13.98
C GLN A 61 -2.96 -0.27 -13.95
N GLY A 62 -3.55 0.63 -14.74
CA GLY A 62 -3.19 2.05 -14.75
C GLY A 62 -3.44 2.74 -13.42
N ILE A 63 -4.59 2.49 -12.76
CA ILE A 63 -4.91 3.12 -11.48
C ILE A 63 -3.99 2.61 -10.36
N ILE A 64 -3.72 1.30 -10.33
CA ILE A 64 -2.77 0.74 -9.35
C ILE A 64 -1.37 1.31 -9.59
N LYS A 65 -0.92 1.37 -10.85
CA LYS A 65 0.38 1.96 -11.20
C LYS A 65 0.49 3.41 -10.74
N GLN A 66 -0.55 4.23 -10.99
CA GLN A 66 -0.58 5.62 -10.54
C GLN A 66 -0.48 5.75 -9.02
N LEU A 67 -1.04 4.82 -8.24
CA LEU A 67 -0.87 4.82 -6.80
C LEU A 67 0.56 4.42 -6.41
N LEU A 68 1.13 3.38 -7.03
CA LEU A 68 2.51 2.94 -6.77
C LEU A 68 3.55 4.02 -7.13
N ASP A 69 3.31 4.77 -8.20
CA ASP A 69 4.17 5.87 -8.65
C ASP A 69 4.21 7.05 -7.65
N LYS A 70 3.25 7.15 -6.73
CA LYS A 70 3.25 8.15 -5.65
C LYS A 70 4.14 7.74 -4.47
N ALA A 71 4.69 6.52 -4.49
CA ALA A 71 5.54 6.08 -3.40
C ALA A 71 6.77 6.99 -3.27
N PRO A 72 6.98 7.62 -2.09
CA PRO A 72 8.21 8.33 -1.87
C PRO A 72 9.40 7.35 -1.88
N PRO A 73 10.61 7.81 -2.22
CA PRO A 73 11.81 7.01 -2.03
C PRO A 73 11.88 6.52 -0.58
N ARG A 74 12.27 5.27 -0.35
CA ARG A 74 12.48 4.78 1.01
C ARG A 74 13.53 5.64 1.65
N ALA A 75 13.20 6.24 2.80
CA ALA A 75 14.21 6.81 3.66
C ALA A 75 15.19 5.69 4.02
N LYS A 76 16.41 5.72 3.44
CA LYS A 76 17.50 4.85 3.85
C LYS A 76 17.84 5.26 5.27
N ASN A 77 17.35 4.48 6.24
CA ASN A 77 17.59 4.54 7.67
C ASN A 77 18.05 5.91 8.21
N ALA A 78 17.16 6.59 8.93
CA ALA A 78 17.59 7.44 10.03
C ALA A 78 18.25 6.52 11.09
N ALA A 79 19.51 6.17 10.85
CA ALA A 79 20.40 5.65 11.86
C ALA A 79 20.72 6.81 12.81
N SER A 80 19.93 6.94 13.86
CA SER A 80 20.23 7.78 15.02
C SER A 80 19.37 7.28 16.17
N CYS A 81 19.70 6.09 16.69
CA CYS A 81 19.58 5.89 18.12
C CYS A 81 20.70 6.73 18.74
N SER A 82 20.34 7.78 19.48
CA SER A 82 21.21 8.53 20.38
C SER A 82 20.39 8.92 21.59
#